data_AF-A0A0A1GZT0-F1
#
_entry.id   AF-A0A0A1GZT0-F1
#
_cell.length_a   1.000
_cell.length_b   1.000
_cell.length_c   1.000
_cell.angle_alpha   90.00
_cell.angle_beta   90.00
_cell.angle_gamma   90.00
#
_symmetry.space_group_name_H-M   'P 1'
#
loop_
_entity.id
_entity.type
_entity.pdbx_description
1 polymer ?
#
loop_
_entity_poly.entity_id
_entity_poly.type
_entity_poly.pdbx_seq_one_letter_code
_entity_poly.pdbx_strand_id
1 'polypeptide(L)'
;MNNETKRDVLVNAVDALADAQASSDNNVGLGHQDADLFMAEYEKALPDDLPVIPKAVGEILQSAYGQTNLLGILDTAKNGYKVSDTLAWIIAYQNTFASAWVLGVWRVEETGEIVKLEAEK
;
A
#
# COMPACT_ATOMS: atom_id res chain seq x y z
N MET A 1 13.29 6.00 0.44
CA MET A 1 11.81 5.92 0.41
C MET A 1 11.34 5.85 1.85
N ASN A 2 10.41 6.71 2.26
CA ASN A 2 9.80 6.60 3.58
C ASN A 2 8.76 5.48 3.49
N ASN A 3 8.92 4.39 4.25
CA ASN A 3 7.92 3.30 4.34
C ASN A 3 6.83 3.63 5.37
N GLU A 4 6.63 4.92 5.61
CA GLU A 4 5.68 5.46 6.56
C GLU A 4 4.26 5.07 6.16
N THR A 5 3.52 4.60 7.14
CA THR A 5 2.12 4.22 6.99
C THR A 5 1.19 5.36 7.37
N LYS A 6 -0.07 5.26 6.96
CA LYS A 6 -1.11 6.22 7.35
C LYS A 6 -1.26 6.33 8.86
N ARG A 7 -1.08 5.22 9.59
CA ARG A 7 -1.04 5.20 11.04
C ARG A 7 0.14 5.97 11.61
N ASP A 8 1.33 5.85 11.01
CA ASP A 8 2.51 6.58 11.49
C ASP A 8 2.29 8.10 11.40
N VAL A 9 1.74 8.58 10.27
CA VAL A 9 1.38 9.99 10.11
C VAL A 9 0.33 10.43 11.13
N LEU A 10 -0.67 9.57 11.39
CA LEU A 10 -1.68 9.84 12.41
C LEU A 10 -1.08 9.95 13.81
N VAL A 11 -0.15 9.05 14.18
CA VAL A 11 0.55 9.09 15.46
C VAL A 11 1.33 10.40 15.59
N ASN A 12 2.08 10.79 14.56
CA ASN A 12 2.82 12.06 14.54
C ASN A 12 1.89 13.27 14.73
N ALA A 13 0.74 13.28 14.07
CA ALA A 13 -0.25 14.35 14.21
C ALA A 13 -0.86 14.41 15.62
N VAL A 14 -1.13 13.26 16.23
CA VAL A 14 -1.65 13.16 17.60
C VAL A 14 -0.61 13.62 18.63
N ASP A 15 0.65 13.21 18.46
CA ASP A 15 1.75 13.63 19.34
C ASP A 15 1.97 15.14 19.26
N ALA A 16 1.98 15.71 18.05
CA ALA A 16 2.10 17.16 17.86
C ALA A 16 0.92 17.93 18.49
N LEU A 17 -0.29 17.36 18.48
CA LEU A 17 -1.46 17.95 19.13
C LEU A 17 -1.32 17.91 20.66
N ALA A 18 -0.83 16.81 21.21
CA ALA A 18 -0.59 16.67 22.64
C ALA A 18 0.46 17.68 23.13
N ASP A 19 1.55 17.86 22.37
CA ASP A 19 2.61 18.84 22.68
C ASP A 19 2.07 20.28 22.65
N ALA A 20 1.28 20.62 21.63
CA ALA A 20 0.64 21.92 21.54
C ALA A 20 -0.30 22.20 22.73
N GLN A 21 -1.07 21.20 23.18
CA GLN A 21 -1.95 21.30 24.34
C GLN A 21 -1.19 21.39 25.67
N ALA A 22 -0.05 20.72 25.78
CA ALA A 22 0.79 20.74 26.97
C ALA A 22 1.59 22.06 27.10
N SER A 23 1.76 22.79 26.00
CA SER A 23 2.44 24.09 26.01
C SER A 23 1.61 25.14 26.76
N SER A 24 2.21 25.80 27.75
CA SER A 24 1.57 26.87 28.53
C SER A 24 1.51 28.22 27.81
N ASP A 25 2.20 28.33 26.68
CA ASP A 25 2.17 29.50 25.80
C ASP A 25 1.06 29.30 24.78
N ASN A 26 0.01 30.13 24.84
CA ASN A 26 -1.13 30.15 23.91
C ASN A 26 -0.75 30.43 22.44
N ASN A 27 0.54 30.42 22.10
CA ASN A 27 1.11 30.75 20.80
C ASN A 27 1.81 29.55 20.11
N VAL A 28 1.82 28.36 20.74
CA VAL A 28 2.38 27.10 20.19
C VAL A 28 1.28 26.13 19.75
N GLY A 29 0.08 26.66 19.45
CA GLY A 29 -1.02 25.84 18.93
C GLY A 29 -0.71 25.33 17.52
N LEU A 30 -1.14 24.10 17.20
CA LEU A 30 -1.13 23.60 15.82
C LEU A 30 -1.97 24.53 14.93
N GLY A 31 -1.32 25.15 13.96
CA GLY A 31 -1.96 26.01 12.97
C GLY A 31 -2.53 25.20 11.80
N HIS A 32 -3.28 25.88 10.93
CA HIS A 32 -3.75 25.26 9.67
C HIS A 32 -2.58 24.78 8.80
N GLN A 33 -1.44 25.48 8.85
CA GLN A 33 -0.24 25.09 8.12
C GLN A 33 0.33 23.73 8.58
N ASP A 34 0.25 23.42 9.88
CA ASP A 34 0.68 22.12 10.40
C ASP A 34 -0.28 21.00 9.98
N ALA A 35 -1.59 21.28 9.98
CA ALA A 35 -2.59 20.34 9.48
C ALA A 35 -2.40 20.01 7.99
N ASP A 36 -2.12 21.02 7.16
CA ASP A 36 -1.85 20.83 5.73
C ASP A 36 -0.60 19.97 5.49
N LEU A 37 0.42 20.08 6.34
CA LEU A 37 1.62 19.23 6.28
C LEU A 37 1.28 17.77 6.57
N PHE A 38 0.57 17.48 7.67
CA PHE A 38 0.15 16.12 7.99
C PHE A 38 -0.76 15.51 6.91
N MET A 39 -1.64 16.31 6.30
CA MET A 39 -2.47 15.83 5.19
C MET A 39 -1.63 15.48 3.97
N ALA A 40 -0.63 16.29 3.62
CA ALA A 40 0.28 16.02 2.51
C ALA A 40 1.17 14.78 2.77
N GLU A 41 1.56 14.53 4.02
CA GLU A 41 2.27 13.30 4.43
C GLU A 41 1.35 12.09 4.36
N TYR A 42 0.11 12.21 4.87
CA TYR A 42 -0.88 11.14 4.85
C TYR A 42 -1.24 10.68 3.43
N GLU A 43 -1.34 11.62 2.48
CA GLU A 43 -1.57 11.32 1.06
C GLU A 43 -0.43 10.49 0.44
N LYS A 44 0.82 10.75 0.86
CA LYS A 44 2.01 10.04 0.36
C LYS A 44 2.26 8.72 1.07
N ALA A 45 1.79 8.59 2.31
CA ALA A 45 2.00 7.42 3.15
C ALA A 45 1.29 6.17 2.63
N LEU A 46 1.88 5.02 2.93
CA LEU A 46 1.39 3.70 2.54
C LEU A 46 0.15 3.31 3.36
N PRO A 47 -0.76 2.48 2.81
CA PRO A 47 -1.77 1.81 3.62
C PRO A 47 -1.13 0.99 4.75
N ASP A 48 -1.79 0.95 5.92
CA ASP A 48 -1.30 0.18 7.07
C ASP A 48 -1.22 -1.32 6.77
N ASP A 49 -2.26 -1.84 6.12
CA ASP A 49 -2.43 -3.27 5.81
C ASP A 49 -2.08 -3.55 4.35
N LEU A 50 -0.79 -3.44 4.03
CA LEU A 50 -0.30 -3.82 2.70
C LEU A 50 -0.55 -5.32 2.44
N PRO A 51 -1.07 -5.68 1.25
CA PRO A 51 -1.20 -7.08 0.88
C PRO A 51 0.19 -7.73 0.84
N VAL A 52 0.30 -8.93 1.42
CA VAL A 52 1.52 -9.73 1.39
C VAL A 52 1.34 -10.78 0.31
N ILE A 53 2.20 -10.77 -0.70
CA ILE A 53 2.14 -11.70 -1.82
C ILE A 53 3.52 -12.34 -2.09
N PRO A 54 3.59 -13.59 -2.53
CA PRO A 54 4.84 -14.21 -2.95
C PRO A 54 5.51 -13.44 -4.08
N LYS A 55 6.84 -13.46 -4.12
CA LYS A 55 7.62 -12.76 -5.15
C LYS A 55 7.17 -13.11 -6.57
N ALA A 56 6.98 -14.41 -6.86
CA ALA A 56 6.57 -14.89 -8.17
C ALA A 56 5.17 -14.37 -8.58
N VAL A 57 4.27 -14.17 -7.61
CA VAL A 57 2.95 -13.58 -7.86
C VAL A 57 3.09 -12.08 -8.15
N GLY A 58 3.95 -11.39 -7.42
CA GLY A 58 4.28 -9.98 -7.66
C GLY A 58 4.88 -9.74 -9.06
N GLU A 59 5.73 -10.64 -9.55
CA GLU A 59 6.29 -10.60 -10.91
C GLU A 59 5.19 -10.75 -11.98
N ILE A 60 4.23 -11.67 -11.78
CA ILE A 60 3.06 -11.79 -12.67
C ILE A 60 2.25 -10.48 -12.65
N LEU A 61 1.96 -9.95 -11.47
CA LEU A 61 1.21 -8.71 -11.31
C LEU A 61 1.89 -7.56 -12.07
N GLN A 62 3.20 -7.35 -11.89
CA GLN A 62 3.97 -6.33 -12.61
C GLN A 62 3.90 -6.50 -14.13
N SER A 63 4.06 -7.73 -14.62
CA SER A 63 4.02 -8.01 -16.06
C SER A 63 2.63 -7.81 -16.67
N ALA A 64 1.58 -8.07 -15.89
CA ALA A 64 0.19 -7.97 -16.31
C ALA A 64 -0.36 -6.53 -16.22
N TYR A 65 0.18 -5.72 -15.30
CA TYR A 65 -0.28 -4.36 -15.08
C TYR A 65 -0.04 -3.50 -16.33
N GLY A 66 -1.07 -2.80 -16.79
CA GLY A 66 -1.05 -2.04 -18.06
C GLY A 66 -1.21 -2.89 -19.33
N GLN A 67 -0.96 -4.20 -19.27
CA GLN A 67 -1.16 -5.12 -20.40
C GLN A 67 -2.56 -5.77 -20.39
N THR A 68 -3.14 -5.95 -19.21
CA THR A 68 -4.50 -6.49 -19.03
C THR A 68 -5.17 -5.82 -17.84
N ASN A 69 -6.41 -6.22 -17.55
CA ASN A 69 -7.16 -5.77 -16.39
C ASN A 69 -7.29 -6.90 -15.35
N LEU A 70 -7.78 -6.54 -14.15
CA LEU A 70 -7.96 -7.49 -13.05
C LEU A 70 -8.81 -8.71 -13.44
N LEU A 71 -9.86 -8.53 -14.23
CA LEU A 71 -10.70 -9.65 -14.70
C LEU A 71 -9.91 -10.59 -15.62
N GLY A 72 -9.12 -10.05 -16.55
CA GLY A 72 -8.35 -10.84 -17.50
C GLY A 72 -7.28 -11.70 -16.82
N ILE A 73 -6.58 -11.17 -15.80
CA ILE A 73 -5.59 -11.96 -15.07
C ILE A 73 -6.24 -13.00 -14.15
N LEU A 74 -7.39 -12.69 -13.54
CA LEU A 74 -8.14 -13.68 -12.74
C LEU A 74 -8.71 -14.80 -13.63
N ASP A 75 -9.20 -14.49 -14.82
CA ASP A 75 -9.63 -15.51 -15.79
C ASP A 75 -8.45 -16.38 -16.27
N THR A 76 -7.30 -15.76 -16.53
CA THR A 76 -6.05 -16.49 -16.84
C THR A 76 -5.68 -17.46 -15.73
N ALA A 77 -5.70 -17.00 -14.47
CA ALA A 77 -5.39 -17.83 -13.32
C ALA A 77 -6.40 -18.98 -13.15
N LYS A 78 -7.69 -18.70 -13.36
CA LYS A 78 -8.78 -19.70 -13.29
C LYS A 78 -8.62 -20.81 -14.32
N ASN A 79 -8.09 -20.51 -15.50
CA ASN A 79 -7.86 -21.50 -16.56
C ASN A 79 -6.49 -22.20 -16.44
N GLY A 80 -5.51 -21.55 -15.80
CA GLY A 80 -4.12 -22.04 -15.69
C GLY A 80 -3.72 -22.64 -14.34
N TYR A 81 -4.56 -22.60 -13.30
CA TYR A 81 -4.16 -23.02 -11.94
C TYR A 81 -3.67 -24.47 -11.82
N LYS A 82 -4.07 -25.37 -12.72
CA LYS A 82 -3.64 -26.79 -12.66
C LYS A 82 -2.20 -27.01 -13.15
N VAL A 83 -1.61 -26.02 -13.81
CA VAL A 83 -0.29 -26.13 -14.44
C VAL A 83 0.73 -25.14 -13.89
N SER A 84 0.32 -24.25 -12.97
CA SER A 84 1.18 -23.25 -12.34
C SER A 84 0.75 -23.01 -10.90
N ASP A 85 1.66 -23.26 -9.96
CA ASP A 85 1.44 -22.99 -8.54
C ASP A 85 1.20 -21.50 -8.28
N THR A 86 1.85 -20.62 -9.05
CA THR A 86 1.63 -19.17 -8.97
C THR A 86 0.20 -18.79 -9.37
N LEU A 87 -0.34 -19.38 -10.44
CA LEU A 87 -1.74 -19.16 -10.84
C LEU A 87 -2.73 -19.80 -9.86
N ALA A 88 -2.38 -20.96 -9.28
CA ALA A 88 -3.16 -21.57 -8.20
C ALA A 88 -3.23 -20.67 -6.97
N TRP A 89 -2.11 -20.04 -6.60
CA TRP A 89 -2.05 -19.06 -5.53
C TRP A 89 -2.98 -17.88 -5.82
N ILE A 90 -2.94 -17.31 -7.03
CA ILE A 90 -3.79 -16.16 -7.40
C ILE A 90 -5.27 -16.50 -7.23
N ILE A 91 -5.71 -17.71 -7.55
CA ILE A 91 -7.11 -18.12 -7.33
C ILE A 91 -7.42 -18.36 -5.85
N ALA A 92 -6.55 -19.06 -5.13
CA ALA A 92 -6.76 -19.32 -3.70
C ALA A 92 -6.78 -18.03 -2.86
N TYR A 93 -5.99 -17.03 -3.25
CA TYR A 93 -5.80 -15.76 -2.55
C TYR A 93 -6.24 -14.55 -3.40
N GLN A 94 -7.29 -14.72 -4.21
CA GLN A 94 -7.75 -13.70 -5.18
C GLN A 94 -8.06 -12.34 -4.57
N ASN A 95 -8.53 -12.28 -3.32
CA ASN A 95 -8.82 -11.01 -2.63
C ASN A 95 -7.53 -10.26 -2.28
N THR A 96 -6.49 -10.98 -1.83
CA THR A 96 -5.17 -10.41 -1.54
C THR A 96 -4.51 -9.94 -2.84
N PHE A 97 -4.58 -10.75 -3.90
CA PHE A 97 -4.11 -10.36 -5.22
C PHE A 97 -4.83 -9.10 -5.75
N ALA A 98 -6.16 -9.06 -5.68
CA ALA A 98 -6.96 -7.93 -6.13
C ALA A 98 -6.64 -6.65 -5.32
N SER A 99 -6.37 -6.79 -4.02
CA SER A 99 -5.95 -5.67 -3.18
C SER A 99 -4.59 -5.11 -3.64
N ALA A 100 -3.61 -5.99 -3.89
CA ALA A 100 -2.31 -5.60 -4.42
C ALA A 100 -2.42 -4.93 -5.79
N TRP A 101 -3.31 -5.44 -6.65
CA TRP A 101 -3.59 -4.87 -7.97
C TRP A 101 -4.15 -3.46 -7.87
N VAL A 102 -5.20 -3.26 -7.08
CA VAL A 102 -5.89 -1.96 -6.96
C VAL A 102 -5.02 -0.92 -6.27
N LEU A 103 -4.29 -1.32 -5.23
CA LEU A 103 -3.38 -0.42 -4.51
C LEU A 103 -2.12 -0.11 -5.32
N GLY A 104 -1.73 -1.01 -6.22
CA GLY A 104 -0.45 -0.94 -6.94
C GLY A 104 0.75 -1.00 -6.00
N VAL A 105 0.58 -1.51 -4.78
CA VAL A 105 1.64 -1.65 -3.78
C VAL A 105 1.38 -2.89 -2.91
N TRP A 106 2.45 -3.60 -2.57
CA TRP A 106 2.41 -4.80 -1.74
C TRP A 106 3.73 -5.03 -1.02
N ARG A 107 3.71 -5.98 -0.09
CA ARG A 107 4.90 -6.50 0.59
C ARG A 107 5.22 -7.90 0.05
N VAL A 108 6.48 -8.15 -0.28
CA VAL A 108 6.97 -9.47 -0.70
C VAL A 108 7.01 -10.40 0.51
N GLU A 109 6.37 -11.57 0.41
CA GLU A 109 6.24 -12.53 1.50
C GLU A 109 7.62 -13.01 2.00
N GLU A 110 8.53 -13.28 1.08
CA GLU A 110 9.81 -13.93 1.37
C GLU A 110 10.84 -12.97 1.99
N THR A 111 10.76 -11.67 1.67
CA THR A 111 11.79 -10.68 2.04
C THR A 111 11.27 -9.54 2.90
N GLY A 112 9.94 -9.33 2.94
CA GLY A 112 9.33 -8.15 3.54
C GLY A 112 9.53 -6.86 2.73
N GLU A 113 10.14 -6.93 1.54
CA GLU A 113 10.35 -5.78 0.67
C GLU A 113 9.02 -5.19 0.20
N ILE A 114 8.91 -3.85 0.21
CA ILE A 114 7.72 -3.15 -0.31
C ILE A 114 7.96 -2.81 -1.77
N VAL A 115 7.05 -3.27 -2.63
CA VAL A 115 7.09 -3.05 -4.06
C VAL A 115 5.91 -2.17 -4.45
N LYS A 116 6.18 -1.13 -5.25
CA LYS A 116 5.18 -0.18 -5.74
C LYS A 116 5.26 -0.11 -7.26
N LEU A 117 4.10 -0.16 -7.91
CA LEU A 117 3.98 0.15 -9.33
C LEU A 117 4.08 1.65 -9.49
N GLU A 118 5.02 2.09 -10.34
CA GLU A 118 5.04 3.48 -10.77
C GLU A 118 3.81 3.69 -11.66
N ALA A 119 2.95 4.64 -11.30
CA ALA A 119 1.91 5.08 -12.21
C ALA A 119 2.61 5.67 -13.44
N GLU A 120 2.35 5.13 -14.63
CA GLU A 120 2.68 5.86 -15.86
C GLU A 120 2.00 7.23 -15.77
N LYS A 121 2.83 8.28 -15.83
CA LYS A 121 2.40 9.68 -15.88
C LYS A 121 1.72 10.01 -17.20
#